data_AF-A0A849G2Z0-F1
#
_entry.id   AF-A0A849G2Z0-F1
#
_cell.length_a   1.000
_cell.length_b   1.000
_cell.length_c   1.000
_cell.angle_alpha   90.00
_cell.angle_beta   90.00
_cell.angle_gamma   90.00
#
_symmetry.space_group_name_H-M   'P 1'
#
loop_
_entity.id
_entity.type
_entity.pdbx_description
1 polymer ?
#
loop_
_entity_poly.entity_id
_entity_poly.type
_entity_poly.pdbx_seq_one_letter_code
_entity_poly.pdbx_strand_id
1 'polypeptide(L)'
;SVKRAVIESVAPHMPGHVHFIPGHPIAGTEHSGPRSGFAEIFDNRWTILVSDETTDATALDRLTRYWQALGANVDVMDADHHDLVLAVTSHAPHLIAYTMVGVADDLRRVTDSEVVKYSAAGFRDFTRIAASDPTMWRDVFLTNKDATLEILGRFTEELFALQRAIRTGDGEHLFDYFTRTRAIRRGIIQAGQDTDAPDFGRQGKKP
;
A
#
# COMPACT_ATOMS: atom_id res chain seq x y z
N SER A 1 -2.64 -3.03 8.06
CA SER A 1 -1.44 -2.32 7.55
C SER A 1 -0.12 -2.84 8.09
N VAL A 2 0.01 -3.11 9.40
CA VAL A 2 1.24 -3.63 10.04
C VAL A 2 0.94 -4.90 10.85
N LYS A 3 1.92 -5.77 11.11
CA LYS A 3 1.73 -7.05 11.81
C LYS A 3 2.62 -7.22 13.03
N ARG A 4 3.93 -6.98 12.95
CA ARG A 4 4.87 -7.25 14.05
C ARG A 4 4.48 -6.51 15.33
N ALA A 5 4.30 -5.19 15.26
CA ALA A 5 3.93 -4.37 16.41
C ALA A 5 2.57 -4.77 17.03
N VAL A 6 1.61 -5.20 16.20
CA VAL A 6 0.30 -5.67 16.70
C VAL A 6 0.44 -6.99 17.44
N ILE A 7 1.23 -7.92 16.91
CA ILE A 7 1.50 -9.21 17.55
C ILE A 7 2.16 -8.99 18.90
N GLU A 8 3.21 -8.17 18.96
CA GLU A 8 3.92 -7.85 20.19
C GLU A 8 3.02 -7.19 21.24
N SER A 9 2.09 -6.33 20.80
CA SER A 9 1.17 -5.64 21.70
C SER A 9 0.00 -6.50 22.18
N VAL A 10 -0.42 -7.51 21.41
CA VAL A 10 -1.63 -8.29 21.69
C VAL A 10 -1.32 -9.67 22.25
N ALA A 11 -0.34 -10.39 21.68
CA ALA A 11 -0.03 -11.77 22.02
C ALA A 11 0.22 -12.01 23.52
N PRO A 12 0.93 -11.13 24.26
CA PRO A 12 1.14 -11.31 25.70
C PRO A 12 -0.13 -11.32 26.54
N HIS A 13 -1.24 -10.80 26.00
CA HIS A 13 -2.53 -10.72 26.67
C HIS A 13 -3.50 -11.83 26.24
N MET A 14 -3.12 -12.69 25.30
CA MET A 14 -3.99 -13.75 24.80
C MET A 14 -3.99 -14.96 25.73
N PRO A 15 -5.17 -15.42 26.19
CA PRO A 15 -5.26 -16.66 26.94
C PRO A 15 -4.80 -17.86 26.08
N GLY A 16 -4.15 -18.85 26.69
CA GLY A 16 -3.59 -20.00 25.96
C GLY A 16 -4.61 -20.91 25.22
N HIS A 17 -5.91 -20.71 25.45
CA HIS A 17 -6.97 -21.41 24.72
C HIS A 17 -7.50 -20.62 23.50
N VAL A 18 -6.97 -19.42 23.25
CA VAL A 18 -7.36 -18.56 22.13
C VAL A 18 -6.35 -18.73 21.00
N HIS A 19 -6.84 -19.00 19.80
CA HIS A 19 -6.03 -18.98 18.58
C HIS A 19 -6.00 -17.56 18.01
N PHE A 20 -4.92 -16.84 18.26
CA PHE A 20 -4.71 -15.49 17.72
C PHE A 20 -3.98 -15.57 16.38
N ILE A 21 -4.70 -15.29 15.29
CA ILE A 21 -4.17 -15.30 13.92
C ILE A 21 -4.35 -13.90 13.31
N PRO A 22 -3.28 -13.08 13.23
CA PRO A 22 -3.34 -11.76 12.64
C PRO A 22 -3.68 -11.81 11.15
N GLY A 23 -4.56 -10.91 10.71
CA GLY A 23 -4.94 -10.76 9.30
C GLY A 23 -4.71 -9.35 8.76
N HIS A 24 -4.63 -9.23 7.44
CA HIS A 24 -4.60 -7.97 6.73
C HIS A 24 -5.31 -8.10 5.37
N PRO A 25 -6.59 -7.70 5.26
CA PRO A 25 -7.20 -7.52 3.95
C PRO A 25 -6.53 -6.35 3.24
N ILE A 26 -5.96 -6.60 2.06
CA ILE A 26 -5.39 -5.60 1.15
C ILE A 26 -6.53 -4.99 0.33
N ALA A 27 -7.44 -4.37 1.06
CA ALA A 27 -8.66 -3.78 0.57
C ALA A 27 -8.98 -2.54 1.41
N GLY A 28 -9.34 -1.44 0.75
CA GLY A 28 -9.63 -0.20 1.43
C GLY A 28 -10.02 0.92 0.47
N THR A 29 -10.55 1.99 1.05
CA THR A 29 -10.85 3.24 0.35
C THR A 29 -10.24 4.40 1.12
N GLU A 30 -10.21 5.58 0.51
CA GLU A 30 -9.87 6.83 1.19
C GLU A 30 -10.92 7.26 2.23
N HIS A 31 -12.11 6.64 2.22
CA HIS A 31 -13.19 6.95 3.15
C HIS A 31 -13.15 6.05 4.40
N SER A 32 -13.49 6.65 5.54
CA SER A 32 -13.51 5.99 6.86
C SER A 32 -14.93 5.96 7.45
N GLY A 33 -15.12 5.12 8.47
CA GLY A 33 -16.38 5.03 9.23
C GLY A 33 -17.38 4.00 8.68
N PRO A 34 -18.38 3.61 9.49
CA PRO A 34 -19.24 2.46 9.21
C PRO A 34 -20.14 2.63 7.98
N ARG A 35 -20.41 3.87 7.57
CA ARG A 35 -21.22 4.19 6.37
C ARG A 35 -20.46 4.03 5.05
N SER A 36 -19.14 3.85 5.12
CA SER A 36 -18.27 3.72 3.95
C SER A 36 -18.04 2.26 3.53
N GLY A 37 -18.60 1.30 4.29
CA GLY A 37 -18.51 -0.12 3.97
C GLY A 37 -19.51 -0.55 2.89
N PHE A 38 -19.11 -1.52 2.08
CA PHE A 38 -19.93 -2.17 1.05
C PHE A 38 -19.54 -3.65 0.94
N ALA A 39 -20.45 -4.50 0.45
CA ALA A 39 -20.32 -5.96 0.56
C ALA A 39 -19.15 -6.51 -0.24
N GLU A 40 -18.90 -5.93 -1.41
CA GLU A 40 -17.93 -6.38 -2.41
C GLU A 40 -16.50 -5.89 -2.13
N ILE A 41 -16.25 -5.24 -0.98
CA ILE A 41 -14.95 -4.61 -0.69
C ILE A 41 -13.77 -5.60 -0.71
N PHE A 42 -14.03 -6.88 -0.46
CA PHE A 42 -13.01 -7.94 -0.43
C PHE A 42 -12.95 -8.77 -1.72
N ASP A 43 -13.88 -8.57 -2.66
CA ASP A 43 -13.98 -9.38 -3.88
C ASP A 43 -12.72 -9.25 -4.75
N ASN A 44 -12.11 -10.39 -5.06
CA ASN A 44 -10.85 -10.50 -5.81
C ASN A 44 -9.71 -9.64 -5.22
N ARG A 45 -9.77 -9.37 -3.91
CA ARG A 45 -8.70 -8.71 -3.15
C ARG A 45 -7.91 -9.74 -2.36
N TRP A 46 -6.64 -9.44 -2.15
CA TRP A 46 -5.78 -10.29 -1.32
C TRP A 46 -6.03 -10.02 0.15
N THR A 47 -5.99 -11.07 0.97
CA THR A 47 -5.89 -11.00 2.42
C THR A 47 -4.69 -11.80 2.86
N ILE A 48 -3.81 -11.19 3.63
CA ILE A 48 -2.64 -11.86 4.18
C ILE A 48 -2.96 -12.29 5.60
N LEU A 49 -2.80 -13.58 5.89
CA LEU A 49 -2.79 -14.12 7.24
C LEU A 49 -1.35 -14.30 7.69
N VAL A 50 -1.07 -14.00 8.95
CA VAL A 50 0.25 -14.25 9.54
C VAL A 50 0.18 -15.52 10.38
N SER A 51 1.12 -16.42 10.13
CA SER A 51 1.30 -17.65 10.90
C SER A 51 2.77 -17.89 11.21
N ASP A 52 3.01 -18.62 12.28
CA ASP A 52 4.31 -19.17 12.66
C ASP A 52 4.17 -20.65 13.05
N GLU A 53 5.26 -21.26 13.54
CA GLU A 53 5.28 -22.67 13.96
C GLU A 53 4.32 -23.00 15.11
N THR A 54 3.87 -21.99 15.87
CA THR A 54 2.96 -22.15 17.01
C THR A 54 1.49 -22.01 16.61
N THR A 55 1.22 -21.63 15.36
CA THR A 55 -0.13 -21.39 14.86
C THR A 55 -0.88 -22.71 14.65
N ASP A 56 -2.08 -22.83 15.22
CA ASP A 56 -2.94 -23.99 15.01
C ASP A 56 -3.42 -24.08 13.56
N ALA A 57 -3.06 -25.18 12.88
CA ALA A 57 -3.36 -25.38 11.47
C ALA A 57 -4.88 -25.48 11.18
N THR A 58 -5.68 -25.99 12.12
CA THR A 58 -7.14 -26.10 11.95
C THR A 58 -7.79 -24.73 12.07
N ALA A 59 -7.36 -23.91 13.02
CA ALA A 59 -7.81 -22.53 13.18
C ALA A 59 -7.41 -21.68 11.97
N LEU A 60 -6.20 -21.87 11.43
CA LEU A 60 -5.74 -21.19 10.22
C LEU A 60 -6.59 -21.58 9.00
N ASP A 61 -6.82 -22.87 8.75
CA ASP A 61 -7.68 -23.32 7.63
C ASP A 61 -9.10 -22.74 7.73
N ARG A 62 -9.68 -22.72 8.95
CA ARG A 62 -10.99 -22.11 9.19
C ARG A 62 -11.02 -20.62 8.85
N LEU A 63 -10.00 -19.85 9.25
CA LEU A 63 -9.90 -18.42 8.96
C LEU A 63 -9.63 -18.15 7.47
N THR A 64 -8.82 -18.98 6.82
CA THR A 64 -8.59 -18.94 5.38
C THR A 64 -9.89 -19.12 4.61
N ARG A 65 -10.68 -20.15 4.93
CA ARG A 65 -11.99 -20.39 4.29
C ARG A 65 -12.98 -19.26 4.54
N TYR A 66 -12.94 -18.65 5.73
CA TYR A 66 -13.76 -17.48 6.03
C TYR A 66 -13.47 -16.32 5.06
N TRP A 67 -12.20 -15.95 4.85
CA TRP A 67 -11.83 -14.89 3.91
C TRP A 67 -12.14 -15.25 2.46
N GLN A 68 -11.92 -16.50 2.06
CA GLN A 68 -12.28 -16.98 0.72
C GLN A 68 -13.79 -16.91 0.47
N ALA A 69 -14.61 -17.21 1.48
CA ALA A 69 -16.07 -17.08 1.39
C ALA A 69 -16.53 -15.62 1.25
N LEU A 70 -15.71 -14.64 1.65
CA LEU A 70 -15.93 -13.21 1.42
C LEU A 70 -15.42 -12.73 0.05
N GLY A 71 -14.98 -13.64 -0.83
CA GLY A 71 -14.48 -13.31 -2.17
C GLY A 71 -12.99 -12.96 -2.23
N ALA A 72 -12.26 -13.04 -1.10
CA ALA A 72 -10.84 -12.71 -1.04
C ALA A 72 -9.94 -13.87 -1.49
N ASN A 73 -8.81 -13.55 -2.11
CA ASN A 73 -7.67 -14.45 -2.22
C ASN A 73 -6.91 -14.42 -0.89
N VAL A 74 -6.39 -15.56 -0.42
CA VAL A 74 -5.66 -15.64 0.85
C VAL A 74 -4.22 -16.06 0.61
N ASP A 75 -3.30 -15.32 1.20
CA ASP A 75 -1.89 -15.68 1.27
C ASP A 75 -1.43 -15.76 2.73
N VAL A 76 -0.35 -16.51 2.99
CA VAL A 76 0.17 -16.75 4.33
C VAL A 76 1.68 -16.51 4.35
N MET A 77 2.13 -15.64 5.26
CA MET A 77 3.55 -15.32 5.44
C MET A 77 3.86 -14.95 6.89
N ASP A 78 5.14 -14.84 7.25
CA ASP A 78 5.53 -14.36 8.58
C ASP A 78 5.34 -12.84 8.71
N ALA A 79 5.42 -12.34 9.95
CA ALA A 79 5.16 -10.94 10.27
C ALA A 79 6.20 -9.98 9.68
N ASP A 80 7.48 -10.34 9.67
CA ASP A 80 8.53 -9.45 9.15
C ASP A 80 8.47 -9.36 7.64
N HIS A 81 8.21 -10.49 6.97
CA HIS A 81 8.03 -10.50 5.54
C HIS A 81 6.80 -9.68 5.13
N HIS A 82 5.68 -9.82 5.83
CA HIS A 82 4.51 -8.96 5.62
C HIS A 82 4.89 -7.48 5.74
N ASP A 83 5.52 -7.08 6.84
CA ASP A 83 5.80 -5.68 7.11
C ASP A 83 6.80 -5.08 6.11
N LEU A 84 7.76 -5.86 5.61
CA LEU A 84 8.66 -5.48 4.52
C LEU A 84 7.93 -5.36 3.17
N VAL A 85 7.11 -6.35 2.80
CA VAL A 85 6.32 -6.31 1.55
C VAL A 85 5.40 -5.10 1.53
N LEU A 86 4.73 -4.81 2.64
CA LEU A 86 3.83 -3.66 2.75
C LEU A 86 4.59 -2.34 2.83
N ALA A 87 5.82 -2.31 3.35
CA ALA A 87 6.67 -1.12 3.27
C ALA A 87 6.92 -0.72 1.81
N VAL A 88 7.21 -1.69 0.94
CA VAL A 88 7.45 -1.47 -0.51
C VAL A 88 6.16 -1.14 -1.25
N THR A 89 5.13 -1.95 -1.06
CA THR A 89 3.93 -1.93 -1.91
C THR A 89 2.87 -0.93 -1.46
N SER A 90 2.97 -0.41 -0.24
CA SER A 90 1.98 0.47 0.36
C SER A 90 2.58 1.67 1.10
N HIS A 91 3.46 1.45 2.09
CA HIS A 91 3.84 2.52 3.03
C HIS A 91 4.73 3.58 2.39
N ALA A 92 5.81 3.18 1.71
CA ALA A 92 6.68 4.12 1.00
C ALA A 92 5.93 4.89 -0.11
N PRO A 93 5.09 4.26 -0.96
CA PRO A 93 4.23 4.99 -1.88
C PRO A 93 3.37 6.08 -1.23
N HIS A 94 2.77 5.83 -0.06
CA HIS A 94 2.00 6.85 0.65
C HIS A 94 2.88 7.98 1.16
N LEU A 95 4.07 7.68 1.71
CA LEU A 95 4.97 8.74 2.19
C LEU A 95 5.49 9.62 1.05
N ILE A 96 5.80 9.01 -0.10
CA ILE A 96 6.18 9.74 -1.32
C ILE A 96 5.02 10.63 -1.76
N ALA A 97 3.78 10.15 -1.71
CA ALA A 97 2.60 10.95 -2.03
C ALA A 97 2.47 12.18 -1.12
N TYR A 98 2.56 12.00 0.20
CA TYR A 98 2.57 13.12 1.16
C TYR A 98 3.69 14.12 0.87
N THR A 99 4.89 13.61 0.58
CA THR A 99 6.06 14.45 0.27
C THR A 99 5.85 15.26 -1.01
N MET A 100 5.33 14.66 -2.07
CA MET A 100 5.06 15.36 -3.33
C MET A 100 4.01 16.45 -3.18
N VAL A 101 2.96 16.21 -2.39
CA VAL A 101 1.96 17.24 -2.07
C VAL A 101 2.58 18.37 -1.24
N GLY A 102 3.39 18.04 -0.23
CA GLY A 102 4.09 19.04 0.58
C GLY A 102 5.06 19.90 -0.23
N VAL A 103 5.82 19.31 -1.16
CA VAL A 103 6.70 20.06 -2.06
C VAL A 103 5.91 21.03 -2.93
N ALA A 104 4.74 20.64 -3.43
CA ALA A 104 3.89 21.52 -4.23
C ALA A 104 3.35 22.71 -3.40
N ASP A 105 2.95 22.47 -2.15
CA ASP A 105 2.49 23.50 -1.20
C ASP A 105 3.60 24.49 -0.83
N ASP A 106 4.83 23.99 -0.60
CA ASP A 106 6.00 24.82 -0.26
C ASP A 106 6.48 25.69 -1.43
N LEU A 107 6.21 25.28 -2.67
CA LEU A 107 6.57 26.03 -3.87
C LEU A 107 5.60 27.20 -4.11
N ARG A 108 5.65 28.23 -3.24
CA ARG A 108 4.90 29.51 -3.32
C ARG A 108 5.09 30.33 -4.62
N ARG A 109 5.80 29.80 -5.62
CA ARG A 109 5.93 30.37 -6.98
C ARG A 109 4.91 29.80 -7.96
N VAL A 110 4.32 28.66 -7.64
CA VAL A 110 3.13 28.14 -8.31
C VAL A 110 1.97 28.57 -7.42
N THR A 111 1.05 29.36 -7.94
CA THR A 111 -0.11 29.76 -7.13
C THR A 111 -0.95 28.50 -6.81
N ASP A 112 -1.64 28.48 -5.67
CA ASP A 112 -2.59 27.41 -5.32
C ASP A 112 -3.56 27.11 -6.48
N SER A 113 -3.90 28.17 -7.25
CA SER A 113 -4.74 28.07 -8.44
C SER A 113 -4.12 27.27 -9.58
N GLU A 114 -2.80 27.36 -9.78
CA GLU A 114 -2.06 26.66 -10.84
C GLU A 114 -1.81 25.20 -10.47
N VAL A 115 -1.52 24.91 -9.19
CA VAL A 115 -1.42 23.52 -8.71
C VAL A 115 -2.73 22.80 -8.96
N VAL A 116 -3.86 23.38 -8.55
CA VAL A 116 -5.19 22.79 -8.79
C VAL A 116 -5.50 22.70 -10.28
N LYS A 117 -5.30 23.77 -11.05
CA LYS A 117 -5.66 23.85 -12.48
C LYS A 117 -4.82 22.94 -13.37
N TYR A 118 -3.55 22.71 -13.03
CA TYR A 118 -2.64 21.86 -13.79
C TYR A 118 -2.36 20.51 -13.12
N SER A 119 -3.22 20.10 -12.17
CA SER A 119 -3.25 18.73 -11.64
C SER A 119 -3.53 17.75 -12.79
N ALA A 120 -2.50 17.34 -13.52
CA ALA A 120 -2.61 16.24 -14.48
C ALA A 120 -2.81 14.93 -13.73
N ALA A 121 -3.19 13.86 -14.45
CA ALA A 121 -3.53 12.56 -13.88
C ALA A 121 -2.53 12.06 -12.82
N GLY A 122 -1.21 12.23 -13.05
CA GLY A 122 -0.17 11.80 -12.11
C GLY A 122 -0.18 12.51 -10.75
N PHE A 123 -0.37 13.84 -10.71
CA PHE A 123 -0.45 14.57 -9.44
C PHE A 123 -1.79 14.33 -8.73
N ARG A 124 -2.86 14.11 -9.51
CA ARG A 124 -4.16 13.70 -8.97
C ARG A 124 -4.10 12.36 -8.24
N ASP A 125 -3.32 11.41 -8.75
CA ASP A 125 -3.15 10.11 -8.10
C ASP A 125 -2.41 10.23 -6.75
N PHE A 126 -1.38 11.08 -6.67
CA PHE A 126 -0.68 11.36 -5.41
C PHE A 126 -1.59 12.09 -4.40
N THR A 127 -2.32 13.11 -4.84
CA THR A 127 -3.24 13.86 -3.95
C THR A 127 -4.36 12.99 -3.40
N ARG A 128 -4.87 12.02 -4.18
CA ARG A 128 -5.83 11.02 -3.69
C ARG A 128 -5.23 10.17 -2.56
N ILE A 129 -4.01 9.68 -2.74
CA ILE A 129 -3.32 8.86 -1.74
C ILE A 129 -3.01 9.67 -0.47
N ALA A 130 -2.56 10.93 -0.64
CA ALA A 130 -2.26 11.85 0.46
C ALA A 130 -3.51 12.36 1.21
N ALA A 131 -4.73 12.14 0.68
CA ALA A 131 -5.98 12.44 1.38
C ALA A 131 -6.39 11.37 2.39
N SER A 132 -5.58 10.31 2.56
CA SER A 132 -5.82 9.25 3.53
C SER A 132 -5.79 9.76 4.98
N ASP A 133 -6.37 8.99 5.92
CA ASP A 133 -6.45 9.38 7.32
C ASP A 133 -5.04 9.59 7.94
N PRO A 134 -4.75 10.78 8.51
CA PRO A 134 -3.43 11.09 9.04
C PRO A 134 -3.10 10.32 10.32
N THR A 135 -4.11 9.93 11.10
CA THR A 135 -3.91 9.16 12.34
C THR A 135 -3.42 7.75 12.00
N MET A 136 -4.09 7.09 11.05
CA MET A 136 -3.72 5.78 10.52
C MET A 136 -2.31 5.79 9.96
N TRP A 137 -1.97 6.76 9.10
CA TRP A 137 -0.66 6.79 8.46
C TRP A 137 0.48 7.14 9.42
N ARG A 138 0.25 8.04 10.38
CA ARG A 138 1.19 8.27 11.50
C ARG A 138 1.48 6.95 12.20
N ASP A 139 0.44 6.21 12.60
CA ASP A 139 0.62 4.98 13.36
C ASP A 139 1.32 3.91 12.53
N VAL A 140 1.01 3.77 11.23
CA VAL A 140 1.74 2.86 10.33
C VAL A 140 3.23 3.15 10.31
N PHE A 141 3.64 4.42 10.14
CA PHE A 141 5.06 4.76 10.10
C PHE A 141 5.77 4.62 11.44
N LEU A 142 5.07 4.83 12.56
CA LEU A 142 5.64 4.61 13.89
C LEU A 142 5.75 3.13 14.25
N THR A 143 4.87 2.28 13.72
CA THR A 143 4.80 0.85 14.05
C THR A 143 5.51 -0.06 13.04
N ASN A 144 5.86 0.44 11.85
CA ASN A 144 6.68 -0.26 10.85
C ASN A 144 7.90 0.57 10.42
N LYS A 145 8.55 1.21 11.40
CA LYS A 145 9.61 2.19 11.17
C LYS A 145 10.79 1.63 10.39
N ASP A 146 11.34 0.49 10.82
CA ASP A 146 12.62 0.00 10.31
C ASP A 146 12.51 -0.48 8.86
N ALA A 147 11.48 -1.27 8.53
CA ALA A 147 11.20 -1.66 7.16
C ALA A 147 10.90 -0.44 6.27
N THR A 148 10.14 0.53 6.77
CA THR A 148 9.88 1.77 6.03
C THR A 148 11.17 2.53 5.73
N LEU A 149 12.06 2.69 6.72
CA LEU A 149 13.34 3.40 6.55
C LEU A 149 14.27 2.68 5.58
N GLU A 150 14.29 1.35 5.60
CA GLU A 150 15.07 0.56 4.63
C GLU A 150 14.63 0.87 3.19
N ILE A 151 13.32 0.83 2.94
CA ILE A 151 12.77 1.10 1.60
C ILE A 151 12.98 2.55 1.19
N LEU A 152 12.82 3.50 2.12
CA LEU A 152 13.09 4.92 1.84
C LEU A 152 14.56 5.20 1.53
N GLY A 153 15.49 4.49 2.18
CA GLY A 153 16.92 4.57 1.86
C GLY A 153 17.18 4.19 0.41
N ARG A 154 16.70 3.02 -0.02
CA ARG A 154 16.81 2.54 -1.41
C ARG A 154 16.16 3.50 -2.41
N PHE A 155 14.95 3.98 -2.10
CA PHE A 155 14.26 4.97 -2.94
C PHE A 155 15.08 6.25 -3.10
N THR A 156 15.68 6.74 -2.01
CA THR A 156 16.49 7.96 -2.02
C THR A 156 17.74 7.80 -2.89
N GLU A 157 18.41 6.65 -2.81
CA GLU A 157 19.56 6.33 -3.67
C GLU A 157 19.17 6.29 -5.15
N GLU A 158 18.07 5.63 -5.49
CA GLU A 158 17.55 5.59 -6.86
C GLU A 158 17.19 7.00 -7.38
N LEU A 159 16.52 7.81 -6.55
CA LEU A 159 16.16 9.17 -6.92
C LEU A 159 17.41 10.04 -7.16
N PHE A 160 18.46 9.87 -6.36
CA PHE A 160 19.73 10.56 -6.58
C PHE A 160 20.43 10.11 -7.88
N ALA A 161 20.35 8.83 -8.24
CA ALA A 161 20.88 8.33 -9.50
C ALA A 161 20.15 8.97 -10.70
N LEU A 162 18.81 8.99 -10.66
CA LEU A 162 17.99 9.64 -11.70
C LEU A 162 18.26 11.15 -11.78
N GLN A 163 18.37 11.83 -10.64
CA GLN A 163 18.72 13.25 -10.60
C GLN A 163 20.08 13.52 -11.25
N ARG A 164 21.07 12.65 -11.02
CA ARG A 164 22.39 12.74 -11.65
C ARG A 164 22.29 12.56 -13.15
N ALA A 165 21.59 11.52 -13.61
CA ALA A 165 21.39 11.26 -15.04
C ALA A 165 20.75 12.46 -15.75
N ILE A 166 19.74 13.09 -15.14
CA ILE A 166 19.13 14.33 -15.67
C ILE A 166 20.16 15.47 -15.74
N ARG A 167 20.94 15.68 -14.67
CA ARG A 167 21.94 16.76 -14.61
C ARG A 167 23.05 16.60 -15.65
N THR A 168 23.43 15.36 -15.96
CA THR A 168 24.49 15.06 -16.93
C THR A 168 23.98 14.81 -18.34
N GLY A 169 22.66 14.83 -18.55
CA GLY A 169 22.05 14.53 -19.85
C GLY A 169 22.18 13.07 -20.28
N ASP A 170 22.29 12.13 -19.34
CA ASP A 170 22.40 10.69 -19.61
C ASP A 170 21.04 10.08 -20.00
N GLY A 171 20.67 10.29 -21.26
CA GLY A 171 19.39 9.82 -21.80
C GLY A 171 19.28 8.29 -21.91
N GLU A 172 20.39 7.58 -22.10
CA GLU A 172 20.41 6.12 -22.20
C GLU A 172 20.06 5.48 -20.85
N HIS A 173 20.69 5.94 -19.77
CA HIS A 173 20.38 5.46 -18.42
C HIS A 173 18.90 5.67 -18.07
N LEU A 174 18.35 6.85 -18.39
CA LEU A 174 16.94 7.16 -18.17
C LEU A 174 16.02 6.23 -18.98
N PHE A 175 16.31 6.04 -20.27
CA PHE A 175 15.52 5.18 -21.15
C PHE A 175 15.50 3.72 -20.66
N ASP A 176 16.65 3.18 -20.27
CA ASP A 176 16.77 1.82 -19.76
C ASP A 176 16.01 1.65 -18.44
N TYR A 177 16.15 2.61 -17.52
CA TYR A 177 15.43 2.59 -16.26
C TYR A 177 13.90 2.62 -16.46
N PHE A 178 13.39 3.50 -17.32
CA PHE A 178 11.97 3.58 -17.64
C PHE A 178 11.45 2.33 -18.37
N THR A 179 12.28 1.72 -19.22
CA THR A 179 11.93 0.48 -19.91
C THR A 179 11.76 -0.69 -18.93
N ARG A 180 12.69 -0.82 -17.98
CA ARG A 180 12.60 -1.86 -16.92
C ARG A 180 11.36 -1.68 -16.05
N THR A 181 11.09 -0.46 -15.58
CA THR A 181 9.93 -0.18 -14.70
C THR A 181 8.59 -0.36 -15.42
N ARG A 182 8.52 -0.08 -16.74
CA ARG A 182 7.34 -0.37 -17.56
C ARG A 182 6.98 -1.86 -17.60
N ALA A 183 7.96 -2.76 -17.57
CA ALA A 183 7.71 -4.20 -17.55
C ALA A 183 6.99 -4.64 -16.27
N ILE A 184 7.35 -4.06 -15.13
CA ILE A 184 6.71 -4.32 -13.83
C ILE A 184 5.22 -3.94 -13.89
N ARG A 185 4.90 -2.74 -14.39
CA ARG A 185 3.49 -2.30 -14.55
C ARG A 185 2.68 -3.25 -15.43
N ARG A 186 3.26 -3.75 -16.53
CA ARG A 186 2.58 -4.72 -17.40
C ARG A 186 2.28 -6.04 -16.67
N GLY A 187 3.18 -6.50 -15.81
CA GLY A 187 2.95 -7.68 -14.96
C GLY A 187 1.76 -7.47 -14.02
N ILE A 188 1.64 -6.29 -13.39
CA ILE A 188 0.50 -5.95 -12.51
C ILE A 188 -0.83 -5.99 -13.27
N ILE A 189 -0.87 -5.43 -14.49
CA ILE A 189 -2.06 -5.45 -15.35
C ILE A 189 -2.45 -6.89 -15.72
N GLN A 190 -1.48 -7.70 -16.14
CA GLN A 190 -1.71 -9.10 -16.49
C GLN A 190 -2.23 -9.93 -15.31
N ALA A 191 -1.81 -9.61 -14.09
CA ALA A 191 -2.31 -10.24 -12.87
C ALA A 191 -3.72 -9.77 -12.46
N GLY A 192 -4.36 -8.88 -13.23
CA GLY A 192 -5.69 -8.36 -12.94
C GLY A 192 -5.75 -7.51 -11.67
N GLN A 193 -4.61 -7.02 -11.17
CA GLN A 193 -4.51 -6.17 -9.99
C GLN A 193 -4.70 -4.69 -10.32
N ASP A 194 -4.77 -4.35 -11.60
CA ASP A 194 -5.05 -3.01 -12.08
C ASP A 194 -6.54 -2.87 -12.44
N THR A 195 -7.07 -1.68 -12.25
CA THR A 195 -8.47 -1.35 -12.61
C THR A 195 -8.48 -0.10 -13.48
N ASP A 196 -8.98 -0.22 -14.71
CA ASP A 196 -9.03 0.88 -15.70
C ASP A 196 -10.02 2.02 -15.34
N ALA A 197 -10.84 1.84 -14.32
CA ALA A 197 -11.81 2.85 -13.90
C ALA A 197 -11.20 3.80 -12.86
N PRO A 198 -11.49 5.12 -12.96
CA PRO A 198 -11.38 5.98 -11.78
C PRO A 198 -12.18 5.29 -10.69
N ASP A 199 -11.57 5.13 -9.52
CA ASP A 199 -12.24 4.55 -8.36
C ASP A 199 -12.42 3.01 -8.39
N PHE A 200 -11.46 2.26 -8.94
CA PHE A 200 -11.41 0.79 -8.86
C PHE A 200 -12.65 0.02 -9.39
N GLY A 201 -13.39 0.60 -10.33
CA GLY A 201 -14.55 -0.05 -10.96
C GLY A 201 -15.91 0.37 -10.40
N ARG A 202 -15.97 1.38 -9.52
CA ARG A 202 -17.20 1.80 -8.81
C ARG A 202 -18.37 2.29 -9.69
N GLN A 203 -18.17 2.61 -10.98
CA GLN A 203 -19.26 3.13 -11.84
C GLN A 203 -19.76 2.16 -12.92
N GLY A 204 -19.69 0.85 -12.69
CA GLY A 204 -20.01 -0.14 -13.74
C GLY A 204 -20.71 -1.40 -13.27
N LYS A 205 -21.95 -1.29 -12.77
CA LYS A 205 -23.10 -2.18 -13.05
C LYS A 205 -24.24 -1.86 -12.08
N LYS A 206 -25.19 -1.03 -12.53
CA LYS A 206 -26.55 -1.06 -11.98
C LYS A 206 -27.32 -2.18 -12.66
N PRO A 207 -27.90 -3.15 -11.94
CA PRO A 207 -29.21 -3.67 -12.32
C PRO A 207 -30.29 -2.61 -12.08
#